data_AF-A0A1Y3MXM3-F1
#
_entry.id   AF-A0A1Y3MXM3-F1
#
_cell.length_a   1.000
_cell.length_b   1.000
_cell.length_c   1.000
_cell.angle_alpha   90.00
_cell.angle_beta   90.00
_cell.angle_gamma   90.00
#
_symmetry.space_group_name_H-M   'P 1'
#
loop_
_entity.id
_entity.type
_entity.pdbx_description
1 polymer ?
#
loop_
_entity_poly.entity_id
_entity_poly.type
_entity_poly.pdbx_seq_one_letter_code
_entity_poly.pdbx_strand_id
1 'polypeptide(L)'
;MNLDNSTIDTSLDIILKLLEPIVPLGDKGSKFYLWKLDLIDILGSFKLPERIKKRLILSKISKRYYKTCHQLYYMESDLTTVQFLDEIEEILGFDQLSHKNIDLIKKIYMGGKSIEQYNQEFMDLVFEIKPEFRPPEKRLMKYYIKGFNEEYGEKFMRYIVNYKPEESLNSFMKFILKHKNAYNDIMNIEMKSEINKSNWIDSDVIEQNTILDELEDIGISEDDVKLYNLRFNSLLEKLNDDYRPDEQRLIYLYKKGIKENHVLFSYIKYTKANTVKELMEITLENYEFLDRVGAFDEKNNLQEEENNSEMSRNNSFRKEIHKNSRRGRRRRRKY
;
A
#
# COMPACT_ATOMS: atom_id res chain seq x y z
N MET A 1 -39.29 -17.67 -28.30
CA MET A 1 -38.16 -18.06 -29.19
C MET A 1 -37.27 -18.99 -28.39
N ASN A 2 -37.34 -20.30 -28.67
CA ASN A 2 -36.45 -21.29 -28.06
C ASN A 2 -35.08 -21.15 -28.74
N LEU A 3 -34.09 -20.68 -28.00
CA LEU A 3 -32.69 -20.83 -28.41
C LEU A 3 -32.41 -22.34 -28.44
N ASP A 4 -32.03 -22.84 -29.60
CA ASP A 4 -31.74 -24.24 -29.86
C ASP A 4 -30.63 -24.71 -28.92
N ASN A 5 -30.86 -25.80 -28.16
CA ASN A 5 -29.92 -26.31 -27.17
C ASN A 5 -28.58 -26.74 -27.81
N SER A 6 -28.57 -27.09 -29.10
CA SER A 6 -27.37 -27.46 -29.87
C SER A 6 -26.39 -26.30 -30.07
N THR A 7 -26.90 -25.06 -30.19
CA THR A 7 -26.09 -23.84 -30.38
C THR A 7 -25.43 -23.41 -29.07
N ILE A 8 -26.08 -23.69 -27.94
CA ILE A 8 -25.56 -23.42 -26.59
C ILE A 8 -24.39 -24.36 -26.28
N ASP A 9 -24.51 -25.66 -26.56
CA ASP A 9 -23.45 -26.64 -26.32
C ASP A 9 -22.18 -26.33 -27.12
N THR A 10 -22.32 -26.01 -28.41
CA THR A 10 -21.18 -25.66 -29.26
C THR A 10 -20.47 -24.37 -28.81
N SER A 11 -21.24 -23.39 -28.31
CA SER A 11 -20.69 -22.14 -27.78
C SER A 11 -19.96 -22.35 -26.45
N LEU A 12 -20.44 -23.26 -25.61
CA LEU A 12 -19.88 -23.53 -24.30
C LEU A 12 -18.52 -24.25 -24.40
N ASP A 13 -18.37 -25.19 -25.34
CA ASP A 13 -17.09 -25.85 -25.63
C ASP A 13 -16.01 -24.86 -26.11
N ILE A 14 -16.39 -23.89 -26.94
CA ILE A 14 -15.48 -22.83 -27.39
C ILE A 14 -15.05 -21.96 -26.21
N ILE A 15 -16.00 -21.56 -25.37
CA ILE A 15 -15.73 -20.74 -24.19
C ILE A 15 -14.79 -21.47 -23.22
N LEU A 16 -15.02 -22.76 -22.96
CA LEU A 16 -14.15 -23.55 -22.09
C LEU A 16 -12.70 -23.61 -22.62
N LYS A 17 -12.51 -23.74 -23.93
CA LYS A 17 -11.18 -23.68 -24.57
C LYS A 17 -10.53 -22.29 -24.44
N LEU A 18 -11.30 -21.21 -24.61
CA LEU A 18 -10.80 -19.84 -24.43
C LEU A 18 -10.44 -19.54 -22.98
N LEU A 19 -11.19 -20.12 -22.03
CA LEU A 19 -10.95 -19.96 -20.60
C LEU A 19 -9.77 -20.81 -20.12
N GLU A 20 -9.48 -21.96 -20.72
CA GLU A 20 -8.40 -22.89 -20.33
C GLU A 20 -7.07 -22.21 -19.98
N PRO A 21 -6.49 -21.32 -20.82
CA PRO A 21 -5.21 -20.65 -20.52
C PRO A 21 -5.25 -19.66 -19.35
N ILE A 22 -6.44 -19.23 -18.90
CA ILE A 22 -6.57 -18.32 -17.76
C ILE A 22 -6.24 -19.05 -16.46
N VAL A 23 -5.15 -18.61 -15.82
CA VAL A 23 -4.71 -19.06 -14.50
C VAL A 23 -5.76 -18.71 -13.45
N PRO A 24 -6.20 -19.66 -12.61
CA PRO A 24 -7.19 -19.37 -11.58
C PRO A 24 -6.76 -18.29 -10.59
N LEU A 25 -7.70 -17.44 -10.19
CA LEU A 25 -7.44 -16.36 -9.25
C LEU A 25 -7.02 -16.90 -7.88
N GLY A 26 -5.86 -16.47 -7.41
CA GLY A 26 -5.29 -16.88 -6.12
C GLY A 26 -4.20 -17.96 -6.23
N ASP A 27 -3.97 -18.50 -7.42
CA ASP A 27 -2.81 -19.33 -7.70
C ASP A 27 -1.57 -18.45 -7.94
N LYS A 28 -0.38 -19.04 -7.83
CA LYS A 28 0.89 -18.32 -8.02
C LYS A 28 0.97 -17.77 -9.45
N GLY A 29 1.11 -16.45 -9.57
CA GLY A 29 1.20 -15.76 -10.86
C GLY A 29 -0.13 -15.25 -11.41
N SER A 30 -1.25 -15.48 -10.73
CA SER A 30 -2.53 -14.85 -11.11
C SER A 30 -2.44 -13.33 -10.90
N LYS A 31 -2.75 -12.59 -11.95
CA LYS A 31 -2.84 -11.12 -11.98
C LYS A 31 -4.32 -10.77 -12.10
N PHE A 32 -4.88 -10.09 -11.10
CA PHE A 32 -6.32 -9.96 -10.98
C PHE A 32 -6.94 -9.09 -12.04
N TYR A 33 -6.32 -7.95 -12.36
CA TYR A 33 -6.88 -7.05 -13.36
C TYR A 33 -6.84 -7.67 -14.75
N LEU A 34 -5.74 -8.32 -15.11
CA LEU A 34 -5.68 -9.12 -16.34
C LEU A 34 -6.69 -10.26 -16.34
N TRP A 35 -6.79 -11.01 -15.25
CA TRP A 35 -7.79 -12.08 -15.08
C TRP A 35 -9.22 -11.57 -15.25
N LYS A 36 -9.54 -10.41 -14.66
CA LYS A 36 -10.85 -9.75 -14.75
C LYS A 36 -11.14 -9.31 -16.20
N LEU A 37 -10.17 -8.68 -16.87
CA LEU A 37 -10.32 -8.24 -18.26
C LEU A 37 -10.50 -9.42 -19.22
N ASP A 38 -9.67 -10.46 -19.12
CA ASP A 38 -9.77 -11.65 -19.96
C ASP A 38 -11.15 -12.32 -19.82
N LEU A 39 -11.67 -12.38 -18.58
CA LEU A 39 -13.02 -12.91 -18.33
C LEU A 39 -14.12 -12.03 -18.91
N ILE A 40 -14.02 -10.71 -18.79
CA ILE A 40 -14.99 -9.77 -19.36
C ILE A 40 -14.98 -9.87 -20.89
N ASP A 41 -13.82 -9.91 -21.52
CA ASP A 41 -13.67 -9.97 -22.97
C ASP A 41 -14.22 -11.29 -23.54
N ILE A 42 -13.78 -12.42 -22.96
CA ILE A 42 -14.26 -13.74 -23.38
C ILE A 42 -15.76 -13.85 -23.12
N LEU A 43 -16.25 -13.63 -21.90
CA LEU A 43 -17.66 -13.87 -21.57
C LEU A 43 -18.60 -12.81 -22.18
N GLY A 44 -18.11 -11.60 -22.43
CA GLY A 44 -18.83 -10.52 -23.11
C GLY A 44 -19.05 -10.79 -24.59
N SER A 45 -18.14 -11.55 -25.21
CA SER A 45 -18.22 -11.95 -26.63
C SER A 45 -19.32 -12.97 -26.93
N PHE A 46 -19.91 -13.60 -25.91
CA PHE A 46 -20.97 -14.60 -26.06
C PHE A 46 -22.28 -14.18 -25.39
N LYS A 47 -23.40 -14.49 -26.06
CA LYS A 47 -24.75 -14.30 -25.50
C LYS A 47 -25.10 -15.43 -24.54
N LEU A 48 -24.50 -15.40 -23.35
CA LEU A 48 -24.80 -16.31 -22.25
C LEU A 48 -25.69 -15.65 -21.18
N PRO A 49 -26.57 -16.42 -20.51
CA PRO A 49 -27.22 -15.97 -19.29
C PRO A 49 -26.19 -15.61 -18.21
N GLU A 50 -26.42 -14.54 -17.46
CA GLU A 50 -25.53 -14.07 -16.39
C GLU A 50 -25.21 -15.17 -15.37
N ARG A 51 -26.20 -16.01 -15.04
CA ARG A 51 -26.01 -17.18 -14.17
C ARG A 51 -24.92 -18.14 -14.68
N ILE A 52 -24.85 -18.36 -16.00
CA ILE A 52 -23.83 -19.24 -16.60
C ILE A 52 -22.46 -18.55 -16.57
N LYS A 53 -22.40 -17.26 -16.93
CA LYS A 53 -21.15 -16.48 -16.88
C LYS A 53 -20.55 -16.47 -15.47
N LYS A 54 -21.35 -16.20 -14.44
CA LYS A 54 -20.89 -16.25 -13.04
C LYS A 54 -20.38 -17.63 -12.63
N ARG A 55 -21.01 -18.73 -13.08
CA ARG A 55 -20.51 -20.09 -12.82
C ARG A 55 -19.15 -20.34 -13.48
N LEU A 56 -18.95 -19.85 -14.70
CA LEU A 56 -17.66 -19.94 -15.38
C LEU A 56 -16.59 -19.12 -14.66
N ILE A 57 -16.92 -17.94 -14.14
CA ILE A 57 -16.02 -17.14 -13.28
C ILE A 57 -15.61 -17.95 -12.06
N LEU A 58 -16.55 -18.56 -11.34
CA LEU A 58 -16.25 -19.39 -10.16
C LEU A 58 -15.31 -20.56 -10.47
N SER A 59 -15.38 -21.13 -11.68
CA SER A 59 -14.46 -22.19 -12.12
C SER A 59 -13.00 -21.70 -12.28
N LYS A 60 -12.82 -20.37 -12.37
CA LYS A 60 -11.53 -19.69 -12.49
C LYS A 60 -11.08 -19.03 -11.20
N ILE A 61 -11.59 -19.49 -10.06
CA ILE A 61 -11.14 -19.07 -8.73
C ILE A 61 -10.48 -20.26 -8.04
N SER A 62 -9.30 -20.04 -7.46
CA SER A 62 -8.59 -21.08 -6.71
C SER A 62 -9.39 -21.55 -5.50
N LYS A 63 -9.12 -22.77 -5.04
CA LYS A 63 -9.80 -23.38 -3.88
C LYS A 63 -9.74 -22.50 -2.62
N ARG A 64 -8.69 -21.67 -2.48
CA ARG A 64 -8.49 -20.76 -1.36
C ARG A 64 -9.61 -19.73 -1.23
N TYR A 65 -10.10 -19.20 -2.35
CA TYR A 65 -11.10 -18.13 -2.39
C TYR A 65 -12.48 -18.61 -2.84
N TYR A 66 -12.56 -19.82 -3.41
CA TYR A 66 -13.78 -20.38 -3.97
C TYR A 66 -14.97 -20.34 -3.00
N LYS A 67 -14.78 -20.72 -1.73
CA LYS A 67 -15.89 -20.76 -0.75
C LYS A 67 -16.53 -19.38 -0.57
N THR A 68 -15.72 -18.34 -0.44
CA THR A 68 -16.16 -16.97 -0.24
C THR A 68 -16.89 -16.45 -1.50
N CYS A 69 -16.30 -16.64 -2.68
CA CYS A 69 -16.92 -16.19 -3.94
C CYS A 69 -18.18 -16.99 -4.30
N HIS A 70 -18.23 -18.28 -3.92
CA HIS A 70 -19.41 -19.11 -4.10
C HIS A 70 -20.58 -18.64 -3.21
N GLN A 71 -20.32 -18.17 -1.99
CA GLN A 71 -21.35 -17.55 -1.15
C GLN A 71 -21.91 -16.28 -1.80
N LEU A 72 -21.03 -15.41 -2.31
CA LEU A 72 -21.42 -14.21 -3.05
C LEU A 72 -22.35 -14.54 -4.23
N TYR A 73 -22.06 -15.60 -5.01
CA TYR A 73 -22.90 -16.01 -6.14
C TYR A 73 -24.38 -16.28 -5.75
N TYR A 74 -24.63 -16.75 -4.53
CA TYR A 74 -26.00 -17.00 -4.04
C TYR A 74 -26.62 -15.78 -3.36
N MET A 75 -25.83 -14.95 -2.68
CA MET A 75 -26.31 -13.75 -2.02
C MET A 75 -26.69 -12.66 -3.03
N GLU A 76 -25.94 -12.60 -4.13
CA GLU A 76 -26.02 -11.55 -5.14
C GLU A 76 -26.43 -12.11 -6.51
N SER A 77 -27.57 -12.82 -6.53
CA SER A 77 -28.05 -13.54 -7.71
C SER A 77 -28.31 -12.63 -8.91
N ASP A 78 -28.65 -11.37 -8.64
CA ASP A 78 -29.20 -10.43 -9.62
C ASP A 78 -28.13 -9.56 -10.27
N LEU A 79 -26.89 -9.61 -9.77
CA LEU A 79 -25.79 -8.85 -10.34
C LEU A 79 -25.50 -9.23 -11.79
N THR A 80 -25.04 -8.27 -12.57
CA THR A 80 -24.37 -8.56 -13.84
C THR A 80 -23.01 -9.21 -13.60
N THR A 81 -22.43 -9.79 -14.64
CA THR A 81 -21.09 -10.39 -14.63
C THR A 81 -20.03 -9.39 -14.19
N VAL A 82 -20.12 -8.14 -14.65
CA VAL A 82 -19.20 -7.06 -14.28
C VAL A 82 -19.31 -6.74 -12.80
N GLN A 83 -20.53 -6.48 -12.32
CA GLN A 83 -20.77 -6.20 -10.89
C GLN A 83 -20.33 -7.37 -10.00
N PHE A 84 -20.55 -8.62 -10.43
CA PHE A 84 -20.09 -9.79 -9.68
C PHE A 84 -18.55 -9.86 -9.58
N LEU A 85 -17.82 -9.45 -10.61
CA LEU A 85 -16.36 -9.33 -10.56
C LEU A 85 -15.89 -8.18 -9.67
N ASP A 86 -16.62 -7.06 -9.66
CA ASP A 86 -16.34 -5.92 -8.76
C ASP A 86 -16.53 -6.32 -7.28
N GLU A 87 -17.57 -7.08 -6.95
CA GLU A 87 -17.77 -7.60 -5.59
C GLU A 87 -16.68 -8.61 -5.16
N ILE A 88 -16.19 -9.44 -6.10
CA ILE A 88 -15.03 -10.30 -5.85
C ILE A 88 -13.78 -9.44 -5.57
N GLU A 89 -13.62 -8.32 -6.29
CA GLU A 89 -12.53 -7.36 -6.09
C GLU A 89 -12.54 -6.79 -4.66
N GLU A 90 -13.71 -6.36 -4.19
CA GLU A 90 -13.89 -5.77 -2.88
C GLU A 90 -13.66 -6.79 -1.76
N ILE A 91 -14.32 -7.95 -1.81
CA ILE A 91 -14.24 -8.98 -0.77
C ILE A 91 -12.82 -9.52 -0.60
N LEU A 92 -12.05 -9.58 -1.68
CA LEU A 92 -10.68 -10.05 -1.66
C LEU A 92 -9.65 -8.94 -1.36
N GLY A 93 -10.10 -7.69 -1.21
CA GLY A 93 -9.29 -6.56 -0.77
C GLY A 93 -8.27 -6.10 -1.81
N PHE A 94 -8.63 -6.11 -3.10
CA PHE A 94 -7.70 -5.78 -4.20
C PHE A 94 -7.24 -4.31 -4.23
N ASP A 95 -7.87 -3.40 -3.49
CA ASP A 95 -7.33 -2.05 -3.25
C ASP A 95 -5.93 -2.13 -2.62
N GLN A 96 -5.71 -3.11 -1.73
CA GLN A 96 -4.40 -3.39 -1.15
C GLN A 96 -3.40 -3.89 -2.19
N LEU A 97 -3.87 -4.52 -3.27
CA LEU A 97 -3.03 -5.02 -4.35
C LEU A 97 -2.60 -3.90 -5.29
N SER A 98 -3.46 -2.95 -5.63
CA SER A 98 -3.07 -1.73 -6.36
C SER A 98 -1.95 -0.99 -5.62
N HIS A 99 -2.09 -0.80 -4.31
CA HIS A 99 -1.04 -0.15 -3.51
C HIS A 99 0.25 -0.96 -3.40
N LYS A 100 0.15 -2.28 -3.21
CA LYS A 100 1.30 -3.17 -3.24
C LYS A 100 2.05 -3.12 -4.57
N ASN A 101 1.31 -3.06 -5.69
CA ASN A 101 1.89 -2.96 -7.03
C ASN A 101 2.61 -1.62 -7.24
N ILE A 102 2.08 -0.51 -6.71
CA ILE A 102 2.80 0.78 -6.69
C ILE A 102 4.13 0.64 -5.92
N ASP A 103 4.13 -0.01 -4.76
CA ASP A 103 5.36 -0.21 -3.98
C ASP A 103 6.34 -1.17 -4.65
N LEU A 104 5.85 -2.15 -5.42
CA LEU A 104 6.68 -3.01 -6.27
C LEU A 104 7.29 -2.22 -7.43
N ILE A 105 6.52 -1.36 -8.10
CA ILE A 105 7.01 -0.48 -9.17
C ILE A 105 8.14 0.42 -8.68
N LYS A 106 8.04 0.96 -7.46
CA LYS A 106 9.09 1.82 -6.88
C LYS A 106 10.42 1.09 -6.63
N LYS A 107 10.34 -0.22 -6.43
CA LYS A 107 11.47 -1.08 -6.07
C LYS A 107 11.88 -1.99 -7.22
N ILE A 108 11.22 -1.88 -8.37
CA ILE A 108 11.50 -2.73 -9.51
C ILE A 108 12.90 -2.42 -10.01
N TYR A 109 13.65 -3.47 -10.29
CA TYR A 109 15.01 -3.38 -10.75
C TYR A 109 15.19 -4.25 -11.99
N MET A 110 15.79 -3.65 -13.02
CA MET A 110 16.10 -4.32 -14.28
C MET A 110 17.14 -5.41 -14.05
N GLY A 111 18.23 -5.11 -13.32
CA GLY A 111 19.30 -6.06 -13.07
C GLY A 111 19.85 -6.67 -14.36
N GLY A 112 19.93 -8.01 -14.41
CA GLY A 112 20.39 -8.75 -15.60
C GLY A 112 19.31 -9.05 -16.65
N LYS A 113 18.11 -8.50 -16.52
CA LYS A 113 17.00 -8.72 -17.47
C LYS A 113 17.25 -7.93 -18.76
N SER A 114 16.67 -8.39 -19.87
CA SER A 114 16.62 -7.56 -21.08
C SER A 114 15.64 -6.39 -20.90
N ILE A 115 15.80 -5.32 -21.68
CA ILE A 115 14.88 -4.17 -21.64
C ILE A 115 13.46 -4.64 -21.96
N GLU A 116 13.28 -5.56 -22.89
CA GLU A 116 11.97 -6.13 -23.24
C GLU A 116 11.32 -6.85 -22.04
N GLN A 117 12.09 -7.65 -21.31
CA GLN A 117 11.60 -8.36 -20.12
C GLN A 117 11.25 -7.38 -18.99
N TYR A 118 12.11 -6.38 -18.76
CA TYR A 118 11.86 -5.34 -17.78
C TYR A 118 10.62 -4.51 -18.14
N ASN A 119 10.46 -4.16 -19.41
CA ASN A 119 9.30 -3.43 -19.92
C ASN A 119 8.00 -4.18 -19.67
N GLN A 120 7.99 -5.48 -19.96
CA GLN A 120 6.82 -6.31 -19.73
C GLN A 120 6.47 -6.36 -18.25
N GLU A 121 7.44 -6.63 -17.39
CA GLU A 121 7.23 -6.71 -15.93
C GLU A 121 6.76 -5.38 -15.34
N PHE A 122 7.33 -4.27 -15.80
CA PHE A 122 6.90 -2.94 -15.36
C PHE A 122 5.45 -2.66 -15.77
N MET A 123 5.10 -2.89 -17.04
CA MET A 123 3.75 -2.66 -17.54
C MET A 123 2.74 -3.58 -16.87
N ASP A 124 3.11 -4.84 -16.62
CA ASP A 124 2.28 -5.79 -15.89
C ASP A 124 1.88 -5.24 -14.51
N LEU A 125 2.81 -4.62 -13.78
CA LEU A 125 2.50 -3.99 -12.51
C LEU A 125 1.63 -2.73 -12.68
N VAL A 126 1.88 -1.92 -13.71
CA VAL A 126 1.06 -0.72 -14.01
C VAL A 126 -0.39 -1.09 -14.33
N PHE A 127 -0.58 -2.18 -15.10
CA PHE A 127 -1.91 -2.69 -15.44
C PHE A 127 -2.67 -3.22 -14.23
N GLU A 128 -1.97 -3.77 -13.24
CA GLU A 128 -2.56 -4.25 -11.99
C GLU A 128 -2.83 -3.14 -10.96
N ILE A 129 -2.71 -1.87 -11.37
CA ILE A 129 -3.12 -0.71 -10.58
C ILE A 129 -4.41 -0.15 -11.18
N LYS A 130 -5.46 -0.07 -10.36
CA LYS A 130 -6.73 0.56 -10.75
C LYS A 130 -6.49 1.98 -11.28
N PRO A 131 -7.24 2.43 -12.29
CA PRO A 131 -7.07 3.76 -12.88
C PRO A 131 -7.08 4.89 -11.85
N GLU A 132 -7.97 4.83 -10.84
CA GLU A 132 -8.06 5.81 -9.76
C GLU A 132 -6.79 5.91 -8.90
N PHE A 133 -6.04 4.80 -8.75
CA PHE A 133 -4.80 4.77 -7.96
C PHE A 133 -3.55 4.91 -8.82
N ARG A 134 -3.69 4.99 -10.15
CA ARG A 134 -2.56 4.96 -11.07
C ARG A 134 -1.77 6.26 -10.96
N PRO A 135 -0.45 6.20 -10.68
CA PRO A 135 0.38 7.39 -10.70
C PRO A 135 0.34 8.08 -12.07
N PRO A 136 0.47 9.41 -12.13
CA PRO A 136 0.59 10.13 -13.40
C PRO A 136 1.73 9.60 -14.27
N GLU A 137 1.58 9.69 -15.59
CA GLU A 137 2.55 9.20 -16.60
C GLU A 137 3.99 9.61 -16.27
N LYS A 138 4.22 10.89 -15.95
CA LYS A 138 5.54 11.42 -15.56
C LYS A 138 6.16 10.68 -14.37
N ARG A 139 5.33 10.29 -13.39
CA ARG A 139 5.78 9.58 -12.18
C ARG A 139 6.07 8.11 -12.48
N LEU A 140 5.26 7.48 -13.33
CA LEU A 140 5.55 6.13 -13.83
C LEU A 140 6.87 6.09 -14.60
N MET A 141 7.15 7.09 -15.45
CA MET A 141 8.44 7.20 -16.12
C MET A 141 9.59 7.29 -15.09
N LYS A 142 9.48 8.15 -14.05
CA LYS A 142 10.49 8.26 -12.98
C LYS A 142 10.77 6.89 -12.33
N TYR A 143 9.74 6.13 -11.98
CA TYR A 143 9.91 4.79 -11.40
C TYR A 143 10.58 3.81 -12.37
N TYR A 144 10.12 3.80 -13.62
CA TYR A 144 10.66 2.94 -14.66
C TYR A 144 12.16 3.20 -14.90
N ILE A 145 12.57 4.46 -14.92
CA ILE A 145 13.97 4.88 -15.03
C ILE A 145 14.79 4.44 -13.81
N LYS A 146 14.26 4.62 -12.59
CA LYS A 146 14.98 4.28 -11.35
C LYS A 146 15.40 2.80 -11.32
N GLY A 147 14.63 1.93 -11.99
CA GLY A 147 14.96 0.51 -12.08
C GLY A 147 16.16 0.16 -12.97
N PHE A 148 16.72 1.08 -13.76
CA PHE A 148 17.91 0.83 -14.62
C PHE A 148 19.26 0.80 -13.89
N ASN A 149 19.27 0.93 -12.54
CA ASN A 149 20.42 1.18 -11.63
C ASN A 149 20.49 2.66 -11.23
N GLU A 150 20.64 2.97 -9.94
CA GLU A 150 20.69 4.36 -9.43
C GLU A 150 21.82 5.17 -10.09
N GLU A 151 22.98 4.57 -10.34
CA GLU A 151 24.12 5.28 -10.94
C GLU A 151 23.96 5.52 -12.45
N TYR A 152 23.39 4.56 -13.18
CA TYR A 152 23.26 4.61 -14.64
C TYR A 152 21.91 5.16 -15.10
N GLY A 153 20.86 4.99 -14.30
CA GLY A 153 19.53 5.55 -14.51
C GLY A 153 19.57 7.08 -14.54
N GLU A 154 20.38 7.73 -13.70
CA GLU A 154 20.57 9.18 -13.77
C GLU A 154 21.32 9.63 -15.04
N LYS A 155 22.37 8.91 -15.45
CA LYS A 155 23.12 9.22 -16.68
C LYS A 155 22.25 9.00 -17.91
N PHE A 156 21.52 7.89 -17.94
CA PHE A 156 20.57 7.56 -19.00
C PHE A 156 19.40 8.53 -19.04
N MET A 157 18.93 9.01 -17.88
CA MET A 157 17.98 10.12 -17.80
C MET A 157 18.49 11.35 -18.49
N ARG A 158 19.70 11.80 -18.17
CA ARG A 158 20.28 12.99 -18.82
C ARG A 158 20.38 12.80 -20.32
N TYR A 159 20.78 11.61 -20.78
CA TYR A 159 20.80 11.29 -22.21
C TYR A 159 19.40 11.39 -22.82
N ILE A 160 18.42 10.65 -22.29
CA ILE A 160 17.05 10.62 -22.82
C ILE A 160 16.37 11.99 -22.76
N VAL A 161 16.57 12.76 -21.67
CA VAL A 161 16.02 14.11 -21.49
C VAL A 161 16.46 15.05 -22.61
N ASN A 162 17.69 14.90 -23.13
CA ASN A 162 18.16 15.68 -24.29
C ASN A 162 17.40 15.35 -25.59
N TYR A 163 16.72 14.20 -25.67
CA TYR A 163 15.94 13.77 -26.83
C TYR A 163 14.43 14.07 -26.73
N LYS A 164 13.95 14.64 -25.62
CA LYS A 164 12.53 15.01 -25.39
C LYS A 164 11.53 13.90 -25.77
N PRO A 165 11.56 12.74 -25.09
CA PRO A 165 10.60 11.68 -25.39
C PRO A 165 9.17 12.09 -25.01
N GLU A 166 8.23 11.47 -25.71
CA GLU A 166 6.78 11.77 -25.73
C GLU A 166 6.09 11.65 -24.36
N GLU A 167 4.87 12.22 -24.26
CA GLU A 167 4.10 12.38 -23.01
C GLU A 167 3.57 11.10 -22.36
N SER A 168 3.66 9.93 -23.02
CA SER A 168 3.15 8.65 -22.49
C SER A 168 4.27 7.66 -22.17
N LEU A 169 4.09 6.89 -21.09
CA LEU A 169 5.01 5.83 -20.66
C LEU A 169 5.26 4.81 -21.77
N ASN A 170 4.23 4.42 -22.52
CA ASN A 170 4.37 3.43 -23.58
C ASN A 170 5.26 3.94 -24.73
N SER A 171 5.05 5.19 -25.15
CA SER A 171 5.94 5.83 -26.13
C SER A 171 7.37 5.97 -25.61
N PHE A 172 7.52 6.35 -24.33
CA PHE A 172 8.81 6.46 -23.66
C PHE A 172 9.57 5.11 -23.63
N MET A 173 8.88 4.03 -23.30
CA MET A 173 9.45 2.67 -23.27
C MET A 173 9.83 2.18 -24.67
N LYS A 174 9.02 2.47 -25.69
CA LYS A 174 9.35 2.19 -27.11
C LYS A 174 10.56 2.99 -27.57
N PHE A 175 10.66 4.26 -27.17
CA PHE A 175 11.82 5.10 -27.45
C PHE A 175 13.09 4.48 -26.86
N ILE A 176 13.03 4.03 -25.60
CA ILE A 176 14.15 3.36 -24.94
C ILE A 176 14.52 2.06 -25.62
N LEU A 177 13.54 1.26 -26.00
CA LEU A 177 13.76 0.02 -26.73
C LEU A 177 14.44 0.28 -28.08
N LYS A 178 14.04 1.33 -28.81
CA LYS A 178 14.65 1.75 -30.08
C LYS A 178 16.10 2.21 -29.87
N HIS A 179 16.39 2.84 -28.74
CA HIS A 179 17.71 3.34 -28.38
C HIS A 179 18.45 2.42 -27.41
N LYS A 180 18.09 1.13 -27.34
CA LYS A 180 18.74 0.16 -26.44
C LYS A 180 20.23 0.01 -26.71
N ASN A 181 20.64 0.18 -27.97
CA ASN A 181 22.05 0.20 -28.33
C ASN A 181 22.74 1.45 -27.78
N ALA A 182 22.08 2.61 -27.77
CA ALA A 182 22.61 3.81 -27.13
C ALA A 182 22.68 3.67 -25.60
N TYR A 183 21.75 2.95 -24.96
CA TYR A 183 21.88 2.57 -23.53
C TYR A 183 23.11 1.69 -23.30
N ASN A 184 23.30 0.64 -24.11
CA ASN A 184 24.49 -0.20 -24.03
C ASN A 184 25.76 0.61 -24.32
N ASP A 185 25.71 1.54 -25.26
CA ASP A 185 26.80 2.46 -25.57
C ASP A 185 27.06 3.39 -24.38
N ILE A 186 26.05 3.94 -23.69
CA ILE A 186 26.21 4.76 -22.47
C ILE A 186 26.79 3.95 -21.31
N MET A 187 26.36 2.69 -21.15
CA MET A 187 26.96 1.74 -20.20
C MET A 187 28.43 1.44 -20.56
N ASN A 188 28.78 1.46 -21.85
CA ASN A 188 30.14 1.25 -22.36
C ASN A 188 30.99 2.55 -22.46
N ILE A 189 30.37 3.74 -22.47
CA ILE A 189 31.01 5.07 -22.52
C ILE A 189 31.50 5.46 -21.11
N GLU A 190 32.18 4.54 -20.44
CA GLU A 190 33.00 4.85 -19.27
C GLU A 190 34.45 5.20 -19.67
N MET A 191 34.72 5.50 -20.94
CA MET A 191 36.07 5.91 -21.35
C MET A 191 36.24 7.34 -21.87
N LYS A 192 35.23 8.05 -22.40
CA LYS A 192 35.45 9.42 -22.88
C LYS A 192 34.23 10.33 -22.77
N SER A 193 34.47 11.44 -22.07
CA SER A 193 33.77 12.74 -22.07
C SER A 193 32.64 12.95 -21.04
N GLU A 194 32.94 13.89 -20.16
CA GLU A 194 32.01 14.64 -19.32
C GLU A 194 30.91 15.26 -20.19
N ILE A 195 29.66 14.87 -19.96
CA ILE A 195 28.51 15.56 -20.57
C ILE A 195 28.03 16.63 -19.61
N ASN A 196 28.10 17.87 -20.11
CA ASN A 196 27.69 19.12 -19.49
C ASN A 196 26.31 19.04 -18.82
N LYS A 197 26.22 19.64 -17.63
CA LYS A 197 24.98 19.89 -16.88
C LYS A 197 24.02 20.74 -17.73
N SER A 198 22.88 20.18 -18.14
CA SER A 198 21.73 20.97 -18.60
C SER A 198 20.59 20.86 -17.58
N ASN A 199 20.11 22.01 -17.12
CA ASN A 199 18.97 22.17 -16.23
C ASN A 199 17.69 22.11 -17.06
N TRP A 200 16.95 21.00 -17.04
CA TRP A 200 15.65 20.88 -17.74
C TRP A 200 14.60 20.05 -17.01
N ILE A 201 14.73 19.88 -15.70
CA ILE A 201 13.52 19.65 -14.90
C ILE A 201 13.12 21.04 -14.41
N ASP A 202 11.92 21.50 -14.77
CA ASP A 202 11.32 22.66 -14.11
C ASP A 202 11.53 22.44 -12.61
N SER A 203 12.16 23.41 -11.93
CA SER A 203 12.45 23.33 -10.50
C SER A 203 11.23 22.84 -9.72
N ASP A 204 10.08 23.30 -10.17
CA ASP A 204 8.76 23.03 -9.62
C ASP A 204 8.42 21.54 -9.73
N VAL A 205 8.73 20.87 -10.85
CA VAL A 205 8.49 19.43 -11.00
C VAL A 205 9.43 18.61 -10.11
N ILE A 206 10.69 19.03 -9.92
CA ILE A 206 11.58 18.37 -8.94
C ILE A 206 11.01 18.54 -7.53
N GLU A 207 10.62 19.76 -7.20
CA GLU A 207 10.12 20.13 -5.88
C GLU A 207 8.84 19.35 -5.53
N GLN A 208 7.85 19.34 -6.42
CA GLN A 208 6.60 18.59 -6.24
C GLN A 208 6.82 17.09 -6.07
N ASN A 209 7.74 16.50 -6.84
CA ASN A 209 8.09 15.09 -6.68
C ASN A 209 8.84 14.82 -5.37
N THR A 210 9.66 15.76 -4.90
CA THR A 210 10.38 15.65 -3.63
C THR A 210 9.39 15.69 -2.46
N ILE A 211 8.41 16.60 -2.50
CA ILE A 211 7.33 16.69 -1.50
C ILE A 211 6.50 15.39 -1.49
N LEU A 212 6.21 14.81 -2.66
CA LEU A 212 5.50 13.52 -2.75
C LEU A 212 6.33 12.36 -2.21
N ASP A 213 7.64 12.36 -2.41
CA ASP A 213 8.53 11.34 -1.85
C ASP A 213 8.59 11.51 -0.30
N GLU A 214 8.66 12.75 0.20
CA GLU A 214 8.58 13.06 1.65
C GLU A 214 7.23 12.59 2.26
N LEU A 215 6.10 12.80 1.56
CA LEU A 215 4.78 12.31 1.99
C LEU A 215 4.70 10.78 2.04
N GLU A 216 5.51 10.08 1.25
CA GLU A 216 5.50 8.62 1.18
C GLU A 216 6.39 7.95 2.23
N ASP A 217 7.36 8.71 2.75
CA ASP A 217 8.34 8.29 3.74
C ASP A 217 8.06 8.87 5.14
N ILE A 218 7.16 9.86 5.24
CA ILE A 218 6.72 10.41 6.51
C ILE A 218 6.13 9.29 7.39
N GLY A 219 6.60 9.19 8.62
CA GLY A 219 6.05 8.27 9.59
C GLY A 219 6.11 8.82 11.01
N ILE A 220 5.27 8.25 11.87
CA ILE A 220 5.28 8.54 13.30
C ILE A 220 6.49 7.83 13.90
N SER A 221 7.45 8.61 14.42
CA SER A 221 8.72 8.04 14.88
C SER A 221 8.70 7.56 16.31
N GLU A 222 7.88 8.10 17.23
CA GLU A 222 7.56 7.42 18.50
C GLU A 222 6.52 8.14 19.37
N ASP A 223 6.30 9.46 19.30
CA ASP A 223 5.16 10.11 19.99
C ASP A 223 4.73 11.40 19.27
N ASP A 224 3.43 11.70 19.42
CA ASP A 224 2.68 12.85 18.94
C ASP A 224 2.08 12.78 17.53
N VAL A 225 0.88 12.18 17.46
CA VAL A 225 -0.04 12.23 16.32
C VAL A 225 -0.31 13.67 15.86
N LYS A 226 -0.27 14.67 16.74
CA LYS A 226 -0.45 16.09 16.34
C LYS A 226 0.69 16.55 15.45
N LEU A 227 1.94 16.23 15.82
CA LEU A 227 3.11 16.58 15.03
C LEU A 227 3.11 15.86 13.67
N TYR A 228 2.67 14.60 13.64
CA TYR A 228 2.48 13.87 12.38
C TYR A 228 1.43 14.51 11.48
N ASN A 229 0.25 14.82 12.02
CA ASN A 229 -0.82 15.50 11.28
C ASN A 229 -0.35 16.85 10.74
N LEU A 230 0.40 17.62 11.54
CA LEU A 230 0.99 18.90 11.14
C LEU A 230 1.98 18.73 9.98
N ARG A 231 2.90 17.78 10.08
CA ARG A 231 3.88 17.51 9.02
C ARG A 231 3.21 17.02 7.73
N PHE A 232 2.24 16.12 7.85
CA PHE A 232 1.49 15.60 6.71
C PHE A 232 0.75 16.73 5.99
N ASN A 233 0.00 17.56 6.74
CA ASN A 233 -0.71 18.72 6.18
C ASN A 233 0.25 19.75 5.57
N SER A 234 1.40 20.02 6.22
CA SER A 234 2.40 20.93 5.68
C SER A 234 2.96 20.48 4.33
N LEU A 235 3.10 19.16 4.11
CA LEU A 235 3.51 18.64 2.81
C LEU A 235 2.36 18.72 1.78
N LEU A 236 1.11 18.46 2.19
CA LEU A 236 -0.04 18.63 1.30
C LEU A 236 -0.23 20.07 0.82
N GLU A 237 0.03 21.05 1.69
CA GLU A 237 -0.07 22.48 1.36
C GLU A 237 1.00 22.94 0.37
N LYS A 238 2.13 22.23 0.29
CA LYS A 238 3.19 22.50 -0.69
C LYS A 238 2.92 21.82 -2.04
N LEU A 239 1.93 20.93 -2.12
CA LEU A 239 1.57 20.30 -3.38
C LEU A 239 0.66 21.19 -4.20
N ASN A 240 1.00 21.35 -5.48
CA ASN A 240 0.11 21.91 -6.47
C ASN A 240 -1.05 20.94 -6.74
N ASP A 241 -2.22 21.46 -7.11
CA ASP A 241 -3.42 20.65 -7.35
C ASP A 241 -3.19 19.54 -8.39
N ASP A 242 -2.40 19.81 -9.43
CA ASP A 242 -2.07 18.82 -10.47
C ASP A 242 -1.23 17.62 -9.97
N TYR A 243 -0.57 17.77 -8.82
CA TYR A 243 0.29 16.75 -8.21
C TYR A 243 -0.32 16.15 -6.94
N ARG A 244 -1.43 16.73 -6.46
CA ARG A 244 -2.09 16.31 -5.23
C ARG A 244 -2.73 14.93 -5.44
N PRO A 245 -2.38 13.92 -4.62
CA PRO A 245 -3.03 12.61 -4.69
C PRO A 245 -4.52 12.73 -4.37
N ASP A 246 -5.33 11.83 -4.92
CA ASP A 246 -6.73 11.69 -4.55
C ASP A 246 -6.91 11.30 -3.07
N GLU A 247 -8.11 11.49 -2.53
CA GLU A 247 -8.42 11.23 -1.12
C GLU A 247 -8.11 9.80 -0.67
N GLN A 248 -8.37 8.80 -1.52
CA GLN A 248 -8.12 7.40 -1.17
C GLN A 248 -6.62 7.13 -1.09
N ARG A 249 -5.83 7.72 -2.00
CA ARG A 249 -4.37 7.67 -1.93
C ARG A 249 -3.85 8.41 -0.70
N LEU A 250 -4.41 9.56 -0.35
CA LEU A 250 -4.04 10.29 0.87
C LEU A 250 -4.33 9.48 2.14
N ILE A 251 -5.50 8.84 2.22
CA ILE A 251 -5.86 7.90 3.29
C ILE A 251 -4.82 6.78 3.39
N TYR A 252 -4.44 6.17 2.26
CA TYR A 252 -3.43 5.12 2.24
C TYR A 252 -2.07 5.61 2.79
N LEU A 253 -1.59 6.75 2.28
CA LEU A 253 -0.30 7.32 2.70
C LEU A 253 -0.29 7.64 4.20
N TYR A 254 -1.38 8.19 4.69
CA TYR A 254 -1.56 8.48 6.11
C TYR A 254 -1.51 7.20 6.97
N LYS A 255 -2.25 6.15 6.58
CA LYS A 255 -2.21 4.85 7.27
C LYS A 255 -0.82 4.22 7.23
N LYS A 256 -0.11 4.34 6.11
CA LYS A 256 1.25 3.80 5.92
C LYS A 256 2.26 4.46 6.85
N GLY A 257 2.14 5.77 7.09
CA GLY A 257 3.03 6.49 8.00
C GLY A 257 2.86 6.11 9.47
N ILE A 258 1.73 5.51 9.84
CA ILE A 258 1.53 4.88 11.14
C ILE A 258 2.20 3.50 11.08
N LYS A 259 3.39 3.38 11.69
CA LYS A 259 4.21 2.17 11.65
C LYS A 259 3.64 1.06 12.53
N GLU A 260 4.00 -0.20 12.23
CA GLU A 260 3.48 -1.39 12.92
C GLU A 260 3.71 -1.41 14.44
N ASN A 261 4.77 -0.74 14.90
CA ASN A 261 5.12 -0.61 16.32
C ASN A 261 4.32 0.49 17.05
N HIS A 262 3.54 1.30 16.35
CA HIS A 262 2.76 2.36 16.96
C HIS A 262 1.47 1.82 17.60
N VAL A 263 1.09 2.33 18.77
CA VAL A 263 -0.08 1.86 19.54
C VAL A 263 -1.41 1.94 18.77
N LEU A 264 -1.52 2.89 17.84
CA LEU A 264 -2.70 3.07 16.98
C LEU A 264 -2.68 2.22 15.70
N PHE A 265 -1.60 1.50 15.39
CA PHE A 265 -1.43 0.83 14.09
C PHE A 265 -2.59 -0.10 13.76
N SER A 266 -2.89 -1.03 14.66
CA SER A 266 -3.94 -2.03 14.44
C SER A 266 -5.31 -1.38 14.27
N TYR A 267 -5.59 -0.33 15.03
CA TYR A 267 -6.86 0.38 14.93
C TYR A 267 -6.98 1.11 13.58
N ILE A 268 -6.02 1.96 13.25
CA ILE A 268 -6.06 2.82 12.06
C ILE A 268 -5.96 2.04 10.75
N LYS A 269 -5.22 0.92 10.75
CA LYS A 269 -5.16 0.02 9.58
C LYS A 269 -6.56 -0.39 9.11
N TYR A 270 -7.47 -0.70 10.02
CA TYR A 270 -8.81 -1.21 9.72
C TYR A 270 -9.91 -0.14 9.79
N THR A 271 -9.62 1.08 10.25
CA THR A 271 -10.57 2.19 10.25
C THR A 271 -11.03 2.53 8.83
N LYS A 272 -12.34 2.60 8.62
CA LYS A 272 -12.93 3.16 7.40
C LYS A 272 -13.05 4.68 7.57
N ALA A 273 -12.54 5.43 6.61
CA ALA A 273 -12.70 6.88 6.50
C ALA A 273 -12.86 7.22 5.03
N ASN A 274 -13.67 8.23 4.74
CA ASN A 274 -13.93 8.69 3.38
C ASN A 274 -12.98 9.82 2.96
N THR A 275 -12.37 10.50 3.93
CA THR A 275 -11.37 11.55 3.68
C THR A 275 -10.16 11.38 4.60
N VAL A 276 -9.00 11.90 4.17
CA VAL A 276 -7.80 11.94 5.01
C VAL A 276 -8.01 12.80 6.26
N LYS A 277 -8.84 13.86 6.16
CA LYS A 277 -9.19 14.71 7.29
C LYS A 277 -9.96 13.94 8.37
N GLU A 278 -10.99 13.20 7.98
CA GLU A 278 -11.75 12.34 8.89
C GLU A 278 -10.83 11.31 9.56
N LEU A 279 -9.93 10.70 8.78
CA LEU A 279 -8.96 9.75 9.34
C LEU A 279 -8.02 10.40 10.36
N MET A 280 -7.54 11.62 10.09
CA MET A 280 -6.70 12.40 11.01
C MET A 280 -7.41 12.71 12.32
N GLU A 281 -8.70 13.11 12.25
CA GLU A 281 -9.53 13.39 13.42
C GLU A 281 -9.72 12.13 14.27
N ILE A 282 -10.11 11.01 13.64
CA ILE A 282 -10.25 9.71 14.33
C ILE A 282 -8.92 9.30 14.99
N THR A 283 -7.80 9.47 14.29
CA THR A 283 -6.48 9.12 14.82
C THR A 283 -6.12 9.97 16.03
N LEU A 284 -6.41 11.28 15.98
CA LEU A 284 -6.15 12.19 17.08
C LEU A 284 -7.03 11.89 18.30
N GLU A 285 -8.33 11.66 18.10
CA GLU A 285 -9.26 11.33 19.19
C GLU A 285 -8.83 10.06 19.93
N ASN A 286 -8.42 9.03 19.18
CA ASN A 286 -7.96 7.78 19.75
C ASN A 286 -6.60 7.92 20.44
N TYR A 287 -5.70 8.74 19.89
CA TYR A 287 -4.44 9.08 20.55
C TYR A 287 -4.70 9.77 21.90
N GLU A 288 -5.53 10.82 21.92
CA GLU A 288 -5.86 11.56 23.14
C GLU A 288 -6.64 10.71 24.14
N PHE A 289 -7.43 9.73 23.68
CA PHE A 289 -8.05 8.75 24.56
C PHE A 289 -6.99 7.85 25.22
N LEU A 290 -6.08 7.27 24.43
CA LEU A 290 -5.00 6.42 24.96
C LEU A 290 -4.07 7.18 25.89
N ASP A 291 -3.73 8.43 25.58
CA ASP A 291 -2.90 9.30 26.43
C ASP A 291 -3.60 9.57 27.78
N ARG A 292 -4.91 9.82 27.77
CA ARG A 292 -5.72 9.98 28.98
C ARG A 292 -5.79 8.69 29.81
N VAL A 293 -5.88 7.53 29.18
CA VAL A 293 -5.96 6.22 29.87
C VAL A 293 -4.60 5.77 30.39
N GLY A 294 -3.52 5.97 29.62
CA GLY A 294 -2.15 5.69 30.03
C GLY A 294 -1.70 6.57 31.21
N ALA A 295 -2.07 7.85 31.22
CA ALA A 295 -1.86 8.75 32.36
C ALA A 295 -2.68 8.35 33.62
N PHE A 296 -3.74 7.54 33.47
CA PHE A 296 -4.53 7.02 34.58
C PHE A 296 -3.82 5.85 35.29
N ASP A 297 -3.14 4.98 34.54
CA ASP A 297 -2.36 3.88 35.11
C ASP A 297 -1.09 4.38 35.84
N GLU A 298 -0.42 5.42 35.32
CA GLU A 298 0.72 6.03 36.03
C GLU A 298 0.31 6.78 37.31
N LYS A 299 -0.84 7.48 37.31
CA LYS A 299 -1.36 8.14 38.52
C LYS A 299 -1.78 7.15 39.60
N ASN A 300 -2.36 6.01 39.23
CA ASN A 300 -2.72 4.96 40.18
C ASN A 300 -1.47 4.28 40.74
N ASN A 301 -0.45 4.03 39.91
CA ASN A 301 0.82 3.46 40.36
C ASN A 301 1.61 4.41 41.29
N LEU A 302 1.61 5.72 41.01
CA LEU A 302 2.22 6.72 41.91
C LEU A 302 1.48 6.83 43.25
N GLN A 303 0.14 6.74 43.25
CA GLN A 303 -0.64 6.70 44.50
C GLN A 303 -0.45 5.38 45.27
N GLU A 304 -0.31 4.24 44.60
CA GLU A 304 0.02 2.98 45.27
C GLU A 304 1.44 2.99 45.86
N GLU A 305 2.43 3.58 45.18
CA GLU A 305 3.78 3.76 45.72
C GLU A 305 3.81 4.73 46.91
N GLU A 306 3.08 5.84 46.86
CA GLU A 306 2.94 6.77 47.99
C GLU A 306 2.26 6.08 49.19
N ASN A 307 1.16 5.37 48.97
CA ASN A 307 0.45 4.61 50.02
C ASN A 307 1.32 3.50 50.61
N ASN A 308 2.10 2.78 49.79
CA ASN A 308 3.03 1.77 50.26
C ASN A 308 4.21 2.37 51.03
N SER A 309 4.67 3.58 50.66
CA SER A 309 5.72 4.31 51.38
C SER A 309 5.24 4.81 52.75
N GLU A 310 4.01 5.29 52.87
CA GLU A 310 3.38 5.69 54.13
C GLU A 310 3.14 4.47 55.04
N MET A 311 2.69 3.35 54.47
CA MET A 311 2.48 2.11 55.22
C MET A 311 3.82 1.53 55.72
N SER A 312 4.90 1.69 54.96
CA SER A 312 6.27 1.32 55.36
C SER A 312 6.82 2.24 56.46
N ARG A 313 6.58 3.56 56.39
CA ARG A 313 6.93 4.53 57.45
C ARG A 313 6.16 4.26 58.75
N ASN A 314 4.87 3.97 58.66
CA ASN A 314 4.04 3.61 59.83
C ASN A 314 4.48 2.28 60.46
N ASN A 315 4.93 1.32 59.65
CA ASN A 315 5.48 0.05 60.14
C ASN A 315 6.88 0.19 60.75
N SER A 316 7.71 1.13 60.29
CA SER A 316 9.02 1.41 60.91
C SER A 316 8.84 2.09 62.28
N PHE A 317 7.91 3.06 62.38
CA PHE A 317 7.55 3.72 63.65
C PHE A 317 7.00 2.71 64.68
N ARG A 318 6.13 1.79 64.28
CA ARG A 318 5.63 0.72 65.16
C ARG A 318 6.73 -0.25 65.63
N LYS A 319 7.73 -0.53 64.78
CA LYS A 319 8.89 -1.37 65.14
C LYS A 319 9.84 -0.67 66.12
N GLU A 320 10.00 0.65 66.06
CA GLU A 320 10.78 1.42 67.03
C GLU A 320 10.11 1.50 68.41
N ILE A 321 8.79 1.69 68.45
CA ILE A 321 8.01 1.66 69.70
C ILE A 321 8.14 0.27 70.38
N HIS A 322 8.12 -0.82 69.61
CA HIS A 322 8.31 -2.17 70.14
C HIS A 322 9.77 -2.50 70.53
N LYS A 323 10.78 -1.88 69.93
CA LYS A 323 12.19 -2.03 70.36
C LYS A 323 12.46 -1.28 71.66
N ASN A 324 11.84 -0.13 71.88
CA ASN A 324 11.98 0.64 73.12
C ASN A 324 11.20 0.01 74.31
N SER A 325 10.06 -0.64 74.06
CA SER A 325 9.35 -1.37 75.13
C SER A 325 10.06 -2.67 75.56
N ARG A 326 10.82 -3.31 74.65
CA ARG A 326 11.63 -4.52 74.96
C ARG A 326 12.98 -4.20 75.61
N ARG A 327 13.58 -3.02 75.39
CA ARG A 327 14.79 -2.57 76.11
C ARG A 327 14.50 -2.13 77.56
N GLY A 328 13.28 -1.68 77.87
CA GLY A 328 12.86 -1.36 79.25
C GLY A 328 12.68 -2.57 80.18
N ARG A 329 12.39 -3.77 79.64
CA ARG A 329 12.17 -4.99 80.47
C ARG A 329 13.44 -5.80 80.76
N ARG A 330 14.56 -5.55 80.08
CA ARG A 330 15.85 -6.23 80.34
C ARG A 330 16.77 -5.52 81.35
N ARG A 331 16.40 -4.34 81.85
CA ARG A 331 17.14 -3.60 82.90
C ARG A 331 16.57 -3.71 84.32
N ARG A 332 15.57 -4.57 84.57
CA ARG A 332 15.00 -4.83 85.92
C ARG A 332 15.20 -6.27 86.43
N ARG A 333 16.16 -7.02 85.87
CA ARG A 333 16.63 -8.29 86.45
C ARG A 333 18.15 -8.27 86.56
N LYS A 334 18.61 -7.40 87.44
CA LYS A 334 19.91 -7.38 88.12
C LYS A 334 19.82 -6.19 89.07
N TYR A 335 19.15 -6.42 90.18
CA TYR A 335 19.25 -5.86 91.53
C TYR A 335 18.02 -6.35 92.30
#